data_AF-A0A960UIR3-F1
#
_entry.id   AF-A0A960UIR3-F1
#
_cell.length_a   1.000
_cell.length_b   1.000
_cell.length_c   1.000
_cell.angle_alpha   90.00
_cell.angle_beta   90.00
_cell.angle_gamma   90.00
#
_symmetry.space_group_name_H-M   'P 1'
#
loop_
_entity.id
_entity.type
_entity.pdbx_description
1 polymer ?
#
loop_
_entity_poly.entity_id
_entity_poly.type
_entity_poly.pdbx_seq_one_letter_code
_entity_poly.pdbx_strand_id
1 'polypeptide(L)'
;MGVSFLTRKNRKQTQKMDKALPGLSEAQREIILSEAATKQIVAAAGSGKTRTVTALAGHYLRTGRSRPGRTLLLTFSRKACQEMRERLDADVAAGVQVSTFHGFCFGLLASMHSFTVVGEEEMFRILAPLLRQHKEEIGGIPFSSLLGNPRLFRQEFPELAMKVFRYWIRWKEKHRCLEYDDMIRRSLQWLRSEKGQSRMKAKYDLIIVDEYQDTDRQQLRFLELMQPAHLVTVVCVSHSTKETSEPSPRHCRVFRE
;
A
#
# COMPACT_ATOMS: atom_id res chain seq x y z
N MET A 1 -11.52 -23.63 -45.31
CA MET A 1 -10.29 -24.27 -44.84
C MET A 1 -9.16 -23.25 -44.86
N GLY A 2 -8.88 -22.57 -43.73
CA GLY A 2 -7.81 -21.58 -43.63
C GLY A 2 -6.71 -22.12 -42.71
N VAL A 3 -5.63 -22.59 -43.31
CA VAL A 3 -4.52 -23.28 -42.63
C VAL A 3 -3.65 -22.27 -41.87
N SER A 4 -3.38 -22.64 -40.62
CA SER A 4 -2.43 -22.07 -39.67
C SER A 4 -1.09 -21.67 -40.30
N PHE A 5 -0.69 -20.41 -40.15
CA PHE A 5 0.69 -19.95 -40.31
C PHE A 5 1.15 -19.23 -39.04
N LEU A 6 1.27 -19.99 -37.95
CA LEU A 6 2.14 -19.60 -36.84
C LEU A 6 3.59 -19.86 -37.26
N THR A 7 4.34 -18.80 -37.56
CA THR A 7 5.78 -18.86 -37.87
C THR A 7 6.54 -19.63 -36.78
N ARG A 8 7.58 -20.39 -37.18
CA ARG A 8 8.42 -21.21 -36.27
C ARG A 8 9.00 -20.42 -35.08
N LYS A 9 9.18 -19.10 -35.23
CA LYS A 9 9.66 -18.18 -34.18
C LYS A 9 8.57 -17.91 -33.13
N ASN A 10 7.33 -17.65 -33.57
CA ASN A 10 6.17 -17.52 -32.68
C ASN A 10 5.92 -18.81 -31.90
N ARG A 11 5.93 -19.98 -32.55
CA ARG A 11 5.64 -21.27 -31.89
C ARG A 11 6.61 -21.62 -30.75
N LYS A 12 7.91 -21.30 -30.91
CA LYS A 12 8.93 -21.49 -29.85
C LYS A 12 8.78 -20.47 -28.72
N GLN A 13 8.36 -19.25 -29.03
CA GLN A 13 8.13 -18.20 -28.04
C GLN A 13 6.88 -18.52 -27.22
N THR A 14 5.76 -18.89 -27.86
CA THR A 14 4.52 -19.36 -27.22
C THR A 14 4.76 -20.60 -26.33
N GLN A 15 5.54 -21.59 -26.78
CA GLN A 15 5.90 -22.77 -25.94
C GLN A 15 6.82 -22.42 -24.76
N LYS A 16 7.72 -21.44 -24.91
CA LYS A 16 8.56 -20.94 -23.81
C LYS A 16 7.75 -20.10 -22.81
N MET A 17 6.71 -19.40 -23.29
CA MET A 17 5.74 -18.64 -22.48
C MET A 17 4.79 -19.55 -21.71
N ASP A 18 4.27 -20.62 -22.32
CA ASP A 18 3.42 -21.63 -21.68
C ASP A 18 4.11 -22.38 -20.55
N LYS A 19 5.43 -22.61 -20.67
CA LYS A 19 6.23 -23.16 -19.57
C LYS A 19 6.50 -22.15 -18.44
N ALA A 20 6.50 -20.85 -18.74
CA ALA A 20 6.84 -19.80 -17.76
C ALA A 20 5.64 -19.37 -16.90
N LEU A 21 4.41 -19.58 -17.38
CA LEU A 21 3.16 -19.19 -16.70
C LEU A 21 2.07 -20.29 -16.80
N PRO A 22 2.35 -21.52 -16.31
CA PRO A 22 1.45 -22.64 -16.49
C PRO A 22 0.09 -22.43 -15.81
N GLY A 23 -0.97 -22.75 -16.53
CA GLY A 23 -2.35 -22.76 -16.04
C GLY A 23 -3.00 -21.38 -15.85
N LEU A 24 -2.36 -20.29 -16.28
CA LEU A 24 -2.98 -18.96 -16.30
C LEU A 24 -3.92 -18.80 -17.51
N SER A 25 -5.03 -18.09 -17.31
CA SER A 25 -5.93 -17.72 -18.42
C SER A 25 -5.26 -16.74 -19.39
N GLU A 26 -5.82 -16.60 -20.60
CA GLU A 26 -5.28 -15.67 -21.59
C GLU A 26 -5.23 -14.23 -21.07
N ALA A 27 -6.30 -13.78 -20.40
CA ALA A 27 -6.35 -12.44 -19.80
C ALA A 27 -5.27 -12.24 -18.72
N GLN A 28 -5.03 -13.26 -17.87
CA GLN A 28 -3.96 -13.19 -16.87
C GLN A 28 -2.58 -13.08 -17.52
N ARG A 29 -2.36 -13.82 -18.62
CA ARG A 29 -1.12 -13.76 -19.38
C ARG A 29 -0.93 -12.40 -20.04
N GLU A 30 -1.97 -11.85 -20.65
CA GLU A 30 -1.95 -10.51 -21.25
C GLU A 30 -1.51 -9.46 -20.21
N ILE A 31 -2.12 -9.49 -19.02
CA ILE A 31 -1.75 -8.60 -17.90
C ILE A 31 -0.26 -8.74 -17.55
N ILE A 32 0.22 -9.97 -17.39
CA ILE A 32 1.58 -10.25 -16.93
C ILE A 32 2.63 -9.87 -17.99
N LEU A 33 2.32 -10.13 -19.26
CA LEU A 33 3.23 -9.91 -20.38
C LEU A 33 3.23 -8.47 -20.88
N SER A 34 2.16 -7.72 -20.63
CA SER A 34 2.05 -6.30 -20.99
C SER A 34 3.28 -5.51 -20.56
N GLU A 35 3.81 -4.70 -21.48
CA GLU A 35 4.99 -3.85 -21.25
C GLU A 35 4.64 -2.49 -20.63
N ALA A 36 3.35 -2.22 -20.40
CA ALA A 36 2.90 -0.98 -19.79
C ALA A 36 3.58 -0.75 -18.42
N ALA A 37 4.13 0.45 -18.23
CA ALA A 37 4.73 0.86 -16.96
C ALA A 37 3.69 0.90 -15.84
N THR A 38 2.51 1.46 -16.13
CA THR A 38 1.38 1.51 -15.20
C THR A 38 0.27 0.57 -15.66
N LYS A 39 -0.17 -0.32 -14.76
CA LYS A 39 -1.24 -1.29 -14.99
C LYS A 39 -2.32 -1.14 -13.93
N GLN A 40 -3.58 -1.12 -14.36
CA GLN A 40 -4.73 -1.19 -13.48
C GLN A 40 -5.50 -2.47 -13.81
N ILE A 41 -5.46 -3.42 -12.89
CA ILE A 41 -6.17 -4.70 -13.00
C ILE A 41 -7.54 -4.51 -12.36
N VAL A 42 -8.61 -4.62 -13.15
CA VAL A 42 -9.98 -4.55 -12.63
C VAL A 42 -10.60 -5.93 -12.75
N ALA A 43 -10.95 -6.53 -11.63
CA ALA A 43 -11.24 -7.95 -11.61
C ALA A 43 -12.35 -8.31 -10.59
N ALA A 44 -13.31 -9.12 -11.03
CA ALA A 44 -14.40 -9.60 -10.19
C ALA A 44 -13.90 -10.46 -9.02
N ALA A 45 -14.69 -10.60 -7.95
CA ALA A 45 -14.40 -11.56 -6.89
C ALA A 45 -14.23 -12.98 -7.48
N GLY A 46 -13.28 -13.76 -6.95
CA GLY A 46 -13.03 -15.13 -7.43
C GLY A 46 -12.28 -15.27 -8.77
N SER A 47 -12.05 -14.19 -9.53
CA SER A 47 -11.33 -14.20 -10.83
C SER A 47 -9.84 -14.56 -10.79
N GLY A 48 -9.31 -14.96 -9.62
CA GLY A 48 -7.90 -15.30 -9.46
C GLY A 48 -6.96 -14.09 -9.39
N LYS A 49 -7.44 -12.91 -8.96
CA LYS A 49 -6.64 -11.68 -8.73
C LYS A 49 -5.28 -11.95 -8.08
N THR A 50 -5.29 -12.63 -6.94
CA THR A 50 -4.06 -12.92 -6.21
C THR A 50 -3.10 -13.76 -7.02
N ARG A 51 -3.60 -14.76 -7.76
CA ARG A 51 -2.76 -15.59 -8.64
C ARG A 51 -2.13 -14.76 -9.76
N THR A 52 -2.87 -13.81 -10.31
CA THR A 52 -2.34 -12.85 -11.30
C THR A 52 -1.23 -11.99 -10.70
N VAL A 53 -1.44 -11.46 -9.49
CA VAL A 53 -0.46 -10.61 -8.79
C VAL A 53 0.82 -11.37 -8.45
N THR A 54 0.72 -12.56 -7.87
CA THR A 54 1.89 -13.36 -7.50
C THR A 54 2.68 -13.79 -8.73
N ALA A 55 1.98 -14.23 -9.79
CA ALA A 55 2.61 -14.58 -11.06
C ALA A 55 3.27 -13.36 -11.74
N LEU A 56 2.66 -12.17 -11.66
CA LEU A 56 3.24 -10.93 -12.16
C LEU A 56 4.52 -10.57 -11.42
N ALA A 57 4.51 -10.62 -10.08
CA ALA A 57 5.71 -10.35 -9.28
C ALA A 57 6.85 -11.32 -9.63
N GLY A 58 6.55 -12.63 -9.73
CA GLY A 58 7.51 -13.64 -10.16
C GLY A 58 8.02 -13.42 -11.58
N HIS A 59 7.16 -13.04 -12.52
CA HIS A 59 7.56 -12.72 -13.89
C HIS A 59 8.53 -11.53 -13.95
N TYR A 60 8.25 -10.45 -13.20
CA TYR A 60 9.12 -9.27 -13.14
C TYR A 60 10.51 -9.60 -12.58
N LEU A 61 10.59 -10.44 -11.55
CA LEU A 61 11.87 -10.90 -11.02
C LEU A 61 12.62 -11.80 -12.00
N ARG A 62 11.94 -12.82 -12.55
CA ARG A 62 12.55 -13.81 -13.46
C ARG A 62 13.02 -13.21 -14.79
N THR A 63 12.38 -12.14 -15.26
CA THR A 63 12.78 -11.43 -16.48
C THR A 63 13.79 -10.30 -16.22
N GLY A 64 14.11 -9.99 -14.97
CA GLY A 64 15.01 -8.89 -14.61
C GLY A 64 14.39 -7.50 -14.76
N ARG A 65 13.08 -7.39 -15.01
CA ARG A 65 12.35 -6.10 -15.01
C ARG A 65 12.30 -5.47 -13.61
N SER A 66 12.41 -6.28 -12.56
CA SER A 66 12.66 -5.84 -11.19
C SER A 66 13.76 -6.70 -10.58
N ARG A 67 14.70 -6.10 -9.84
CA ARG A 67 15.73 -6.89 -9.14
C ARG A 67 15.21 -7.41 -7.80
N PRO A 68 15.73 -8.52 -7.26
CA PRO A 68 15.38 -8.98 -5.92
C PRO A 68 15.54 -7.85 -4.87
N GLY A 69 14.53 -7.68 -4.02
CA GLY A 69 14.47 -6.62 -3.01
C GLY A 69 13.98 -5.25 -3.53
N ARG A 70 13.77 -5.10 -4.85
CA ARG A 70 13.25 -3.87 -5.49
C ARG A 70 11.77 -3.97 -5.91
N THR A 71 11.08 -5.03 -5.48
CA THR A 71 9.62 -5.17 -5.61
C THR A 71 8.94 -4.97 -4.26
N LEU A 72 7.99 -4.05 -4.20
CA LEU A 72 7.11 -3.82 -3.05
C LEU A 72 5.69 -4.24 -3.37
N LEU A 73 5.09 -5.06 -2.52
CA LEU A 73 3.68 -5.45 -2.59
C LEU A 73 2.96 -4.95 -1.34
N LEU A 74 2.04 -4.02 -1.54
CA LEU A 74 1.24 -3.40 -0.50
C LEU A 74 -0.15 -4.02 -0.41
N THR A 75 -0.58 -4.36 0.81
CA THR A 75 -1.96 -4.77 1.14
C THR A 75 -2.52 -3.97 2.31
N PHE A 76 -3.80 -4.16 2.66
CA PHE A 76 -4.45 -3.40 3.73
C PHE A 76 -4.48 -4.11 5.09
N SER A 77 -4.19 -5.40 5.15
CA SER A 77 -4.20 -6.15 6.41
C SER A 77 -3.00 -7.08 6.56
N ARG A 78 -2.64 -7.35 7.83
CA ARG A 78 -1.57 -8.32 8.16
C ARG A 78 -1.92 -9.72 7.66
N LYS A 79 -3.19 -10.10 7.73
CA LYS A 79 -3.70 -11.37 7.19
C LYS A 79 -3.47 -11.46 5.68
N ALA A 80 -3.85 -10.42 4.93
CA ALA A 80 -3.61 -10.37 3.49
C ALA A 80 -2.12 -10.39 3.13
N CYS A 81 -1.26 -9.72 3.92
CA CYS A 81 0.19 -9.85 3.77
C CYS A 81 0.67 -11.30 3.93
N GLN A 82 0.18 -12.00 4.96
CA GLN A 82 0.56 -13.39 5.22
C GLN A 82 0.10 -14.30 4.09
N GLU A 83 -1.18 -14.22 3.71
CA GLU A 83 -1.73 -15.00 2.59
C GLU A 83 -0.98 -14.74 1.28
N MET A 84 -0.59 -13.49 1.02
CA MET A 84 0.20 -13.14 -0.16
C MET A 84 1.60 -13.78 -0.12
N ARG A 85 2.27 -13.78 1.03
CA ARG A 85 3.58 -14.45 1.18
C ARG A 85 3.49 -15.96 0.99
N GLU A 86 2.46 -16.59 1.53
CA GLU A 86 2.23 -18.04 1.41
C GLU A 86 1.94 -18.48 -0.03
N ARG A 87 1.41 -17.57 -0.86
CA ARG A 87 1.09 -17.82 -2.28
C ARG A 87 2.24 -17.50 -3.24
N LEU A 88 3.30 -16.84 -2.77
CA LEU A 88 4.50 -16.60 -3.57
C LEU A 88 5.40 -17.84 -3.50
N ASP A 89 5.97 -18.23 -4.65
CA ASP A 89 7.05 -19.22 -4.67
C ASP A 89 8.21 -18.73 -3.78
N ALA A 90 8.93 -19.64 -3.13
CA ALA A 90 9.92 -19.27 -2.11
C ALA A 90 11.02 -18.32 -2.61
N ASP A 91 11.49 -18.51 -3.85
CA ASP A 91 12.46 -17.64 -4.51
C ASP A 91 11.89 -16.23 -4.80
N VAL A 92 10.63 -16.16 -5.20
CA VAL A 92 9.92 -14.91 -5.42
C VAL A 92 9.67 -14.20 -4.09
N ALA A 93 9.23 -14.93 -3.07
CA ALA A 93 8.97 -14.40 -1.73
C ALA A 93 10.22 -13.75 -1.12
N ALA A 94 11.40 -14.35 -1.31
CA ALA A 94 12.68 -13.78 -0.88
C ALA A 94 13.04 -12.48 -1.61
N GLY A 95 12.56 -12.31 -2.85
CA GLY A 95 12.81 -11.13 -3.69
C GLY A 95 11.76 -10.01 -3.56
N VAL A 96 10.65 -10.24 -2.86
CA VAL A 96 9.52 -9.30 -2.75
C VAL A 96 9.32 -8.84 -1.31
N GLN A 97 9.31 -7.53 -1.10
CA GLN A 97 8.87 -6.96 0.16
C GLN A 97 7.34 -6.91 0.18
N VAL A 98 6.70 -7.78 0.98
CA VAL A 98 5.25 -7.72 1.23
C VAL A 98 5.00 -6.95 2.54
N SER A 99 4.11 -5.95 2.54
CA SER A 99 3.77 -5.18 3.74
C SER A 99 2.39 -4.54 3.67
N THR A 100 1.87 -4.11 4.81
CA THR A 100 0.78 -3.13 4.82
C THR A 100 1.34 -1.73 4.61
N PHE A 101 0.51 -0.74 4.25
CA PHE A 101 0.95 0.66 4.21
C PHE A 101 1.60 1.11 5.53
N HIS A 102 0.98 0.78 6.67
CA HIS A 102 1.50 1.12 7.99
C HIS A 102 2.79 0.37 8.31
N GLY A 103 2.86 -0.93 8.02
CA GLY A 103 4.09 -1.71 8.21
C GLY A 103 5.25 -1.17 7.38
N PHE A 104 4.97 -0.77 6.14
CA PHE A 104 5.95 -0.15 5.26
C PHE A 104 6.42 1.20 5.79
N CYS A 105 5.49 2.09 6.13
CA CYS A 105 5.77 3.42 6.66
C CYS A 105 6.56 3.35 7.99
N PHE A 106 6.17 2.44 8.89
CA PHE A 106 6.91 2.21 10.11
C PHE A 106 8.34 1.74 9.83
N GLY A 107 8.53 0.73 8.96
CA GLY A 107 9.86 0.24 8.59
C GLY A 107 10.73 1.33 7.95
N LEU A 108 10.12 2.20 7.13
CA LEU A 108 10.80 3.35 6.52
C LEU A 108 11.29 4.33 7.58
N LEU A 109 10.42 4.74 8.52
CA LEU A 109 10.77 5.64 9.62
C LEU A 109 11.81 5.01 10.54
N ALA A 110 11.62 3.75 10.93
CA ALA A 110 12.52 2.98 11.77
C ALA A 110 13.93 2.83 11.16
N SER A 111 14.05 2.78 9.83
CA SER A 111 15.34 2.74 9.14
C SER A 111 16.16 4.02 9.26
N MET A 112 15.52 5.14 9.63
CA MET A 112 16.19 6.43 9.81
C MET A 112 16.48 6.68 11.28
N HIS A 113 15.55 6.27 12.15
CA HIS A 113 15.48 6.67 13.54
C HIS A 113 14.71 5.64 14.36
N SER A 114 15.15 5.33 15.57
CA SER A 114 14.36 4.51 16.50
C SER A 114 13.11 5.27 16.98
N PHE A 115 11.98 4.56 16.99
CA PHE A 115 10.69 5.06 17.47
C PHE A 115 10.00 4.04 18.37
N THR A 116 9.26 4.54 19.35
CA THR A 116 8.32 3.73 20.16
C THR A 116 6.90 3.93 19.63
N VAL A 117 6.18 2.84 19.36
CA VAL A 117 4.77 2.95 18.99
C VAL A 117 3.94 3.09 20.26
N VAL A 118 3.08 4.11 20.30
CA VAL A 118 2.20 4.40 21.43
C VAL A 118 0.74 4.21 21.03
N GLY A 119 -0.04 3.67 21.97
CA GLY A 119 -1.48 3.47 21.81
C GLY A 119 -2.29 4.39 22.72
N GLU A 120 -3.61 4.18 22.73
CA GLU A 120 -4.57 5.01 23.46
C GLU A 120 -4.35 5.01 24.98
N GLU A 121 -4.04 3.86 25.57
CA GLU A 121 -3.74 3.75 27.01
C GLU A 121 -2.55 4.62 27.42
N GLU A 122 -1.51 4.63 26.58
CA GLU A 122 -0.31 5.43 26.80
C GLU A 122 -0.60 6.91 26.61
N MET A 123 -1.33 7.28 25.56
CA MET A 123 -1.83 8.64 25.36
C MET A 123 -2.60 9.12 26.59
N PHE A 124 -3.55 8.32 27.10
CA PHE A 124 -4.32 8.64 28.28
C PHE A 124 -3.42 8.85 29.50
N ARG A 125 -2.48 7.92 29.75
CA ARG A 125 -1.53 8.02 30.87
C ARG A 125 -0.73 9.32 30.84
N ILE A 126 -0.28 9.74 29.65
CA ILE A 126 0.53 10.95 29.45
C ILE A 126 -0.31 12.24 29.52
N LEU A 127 -1.55 12.23 29.01
CA LEU A 127 -2.39 13.42 28.91
C LEU A 127 -3.31 13.62 30.14
N ALA A 128 -3.63 12.58 30.90
CA ALA A 128 -4.47 12.68 32.08
C ALA A 128 -3.96 13.68 33.14
N PRO A 129 -2.65 13.78 33.46
CA PRO A 129 -2.14 14.81 34.36
C PRO A 129 -2.44 16.24 33.88
N LEU A 130 -2.37 16.49 32.56
CA LEU A 130 -2.69 17.79 31.98
C LEU A 130 -4.20 18.07 32.10
N LEU A 131 -5.05 17.09 31.79
CA LEU A 131 -6.50 17.23 31.91
C LEU A 131 -6.96 17.42 33.36
N ARG A 132 -6.28 16.79 34.34
CA ARG A 132 -6.57 16.99 35.77
C ARG A 132 -6.44 18.45 36.21
N GLN A 133 -5.55 19.22 35.58
CA GLN A 133 -5.40 20.65 35.88
C GLN A 133 -6.61 21.49 35.42
N HIS A 134 -7.46 20.95 34.54
CA HIS A 134 -8.66 21.60 34.00
C HIS A 134 -9.93 20.86 34.41
N LYS A 135 -9.89 20.10 35.52
CA LYS A 135 -11.02 19.24 35.95
C LYS A 135 -12.30 20.05 36.20
N GLU A 136 -12.18 21.26 36.75
CA GLU A 136 -13.32 22.14 37.04
C GLU A 136 -14.01 22.61 35.75
N GLU A 137 -13.23 23.00 34.74
CA GLU A 137 -13.73 23.36 33.41
C GLU A 137 -14.42 22.17 32.73
N ILE A 138 -13.84 20.97 32.82
CA ILE A 138 -14.34 19.75 32.16
C ILE A 138 -15.68 19.27 32.75
N GLY A 139 -16.03 19.66 33.98
CA GLY A 139 -17.38 19.41 34.53
C GLY A 139 -17.74 17.93 34.70
N GLY A 140 -16.78 17.08 35.10
CA GLY A 140 -17.04 15.66 35.43
C GLY A 140 -17.10 14.70 34.24
N ILE A 141 -16.95 15.19 33.00
CA ILE A 141 -16.83 14.34 31.82
C ILE A 141 -15.57 13.45 31.95
N PRO A 142 -15.67 12.12 31.75
CA PRO A 142 -14.51 11.24 31.81
C PRO A 142 -13.45 11.63 30.76
N PHE A 143 -12.20 11.73 31.17
CA PHE A 143 -11.09 12.10 30.27
C PHE A 143 -10.89 11.10 29.13
N SER A 144 -11.20 9.82 29.35
CA SER A 144 -11.17 8.79 28.31
C SER A 144 -12.20 9.07 27.23
N SER A 145 -13.40 9.56 27.59
CA SER A 145 -14.42 9.97 26.62
C SER A 145 -13.97 11.15 25.77
N LEU A 146 -13.25 12.12 26.36
CA LEU A 146 -12.69 13.25 25.61
C LEU A 146 -11.55 12.83 24.67
N LEU A 147 -10.58 12.06 25.16
CA LEU A 147 -9.42 11.64 24.37
C LEU A 147 -9.78 10.60 23.30
N GLY A 148 -10.71 9.70 23.60
CA GLY A 148 -11.24 8.71 22.65
C GLY A 148 -12.19 9.31 21.60
N ASN A 149 -12.72 10.52 21.84
CA ASN A 149 -13.51 11.26 20.85
C ASN A 149 -12.96 12.68 20.61
N PRO A 150 -11.90 12.83 19.80
CA PRO A 150 -11.29 14.12 19.50
C PRO A 150 -12.22 15.15 18.85
N ARG A 151 -13.34 14.71 18.26
CA ARG A 151 -14.35 15.61 17.67
C ARG A 151 -15.19 16.24 18.77
N LEU A 152 -15.75 15.43 19.66
CA LEU A 152 -16.48 15.90 20.83
C LEU A 152 -15.61 16.84 21.66
N PHE A 153 -14.36 16.44 21.94
CA PHE A 153 -13.46 17.26 22.75
C PHE A 153 -13.22 18.65 22.12
N ARG A 154 -13.06 18.74 20.79
CA ARG A 154 -12.93 20.02 20.09
C ARG A 154 -14.21 20.86 20.06
N GLN A 155 -15.38 20.23 20.13
CA GLN A 155 -16.66 20.93 20.14
C GLN A 155 -16.97 21.50 21.51
N GLU A 156 -16.84 20.70 22.57
CA GLU A 156 -17.15 21.11 23.94
C GLU A 156 -16.08 22.02 24.54
N PHE A 157 -14.79 21.74 24.25
CA PHE A 157 -13.66 22.46 24.86
C PHE A 157 -12.59 22.83 23.81
N PRO A 158 -12.88 23.73 22.85
CA PRO A 158 -12.01 23.99 21.70
C PRO A 158 -10.60 24.45 22.09
N GLU A 159 -10.47 25.36 23.06
CA GLU A 159 -9.18 25.90 23.50
C GLU A 159 -8.35 24.85 24.24
N LEU A 160 -8.98 24.14 25.19
CA LEU A 160 -8.34 23.07 25.95
C LEU A 160 -7.93 21.91 25.05
N ALA A 161 -8.80 21.49 24.11
CA ALA A 161 -8.48 20.46 23.13
C ALA A 161 -7.27 20.86 22.28
N MET A 162 -7.20 22.11 21.82
CA MET A 162 -6.03 22.61 21.07
C MET A 162 -4.76 22.57 21.92
N LYS A 163 -4.83 22.99 23.19
CA LYS A 163 -3.71 22.95 24.14
C LYS A 163 -3.23 21.51 24.36
N VAL A 164 -4.14 20.58 24.60
CA VAL A 164 -3.85 19.16 24.85
C VAL A 164 -3.26 18.49 23.62
N PHE A 165 -3.86 18.64 22.44
CA PHE A 165 -3.32 18.01 21.22
C PHE A 165 -1.98 18.61 20.80
N ARG A 166 -1.78 19.92 20.98
CA ARG A 166 -0.46 20.55 20.74
C ARG A 166 0.60 20.01 21.70
N TYR A 167 0.26 19.83 22.97
CA TYR A 167 1.14 19.18 23.93
C TYR A 167 1.44 17.74 23.50
N TRP A 168 0.44 16.97 23.08
CA TRP A 168 0.59 15.58 22.63
C TRP A 168 1.55 15.45 21.44
N ILE A 169 1.38 16.27 20.41
CA ILE A 169 2.27 16.27 19.23
C ILE A 169 3.72 16.54 19.65
N ARG A 170 3.95 17.58 20.46
CA ARG A 170 5.30 17.92 20.95
C ARG A 170 5.90 16.85 21.84
N TRP A 171 5.08 16.23 22.69
CA TRP A 171 5.51 15.14 23.55
C TRP A 171 5.96 13.95 22.70
N LYS A 172 5.19 13.55 21.68
CA LYS A 172 5.57 12.47 20.76
C LYS A 172 6.85 12.78 20.00
N GLU A 173 7.04 14.02 19.55
CA GLU A 173 8.27 14.43 18.86
C GLU A 173 9.49 14.33 19.80
N LYS A 174 9.39 14.88 21.01
CA LYS A 174 10.47 14.87 22.01
C LYS A 174 10.88 13.45 22.41
N HIS A 175 9.91 12.55 22.57
CA HIS A 175 10.16 11.17 23.02
C HIS A 175 10.31 10.18 21.86
N ARG A 176 10.28 10.67 20.61
CA ARG A 176 10.36 9.85 19.39
C ARG A 176 9.30 8.73 19.41
N CYS A 177 8.06 9.12 19.67
CA CYS A 177 6.91 8.23 19.63
C CYS A 177 6.14 8.37 18.31
N LEU A 178 5.43 7.31 17.95
CA LEU A 178 4.53 7.26 16.80
C LEU A 178 3.19 6.64 17.22
N GLU A 179 2.10 7.30 16.87
CA GLU A 179 0.80 6.64 16.77
C GLU A 179 0.65 6.00 15.39
N TYR A 180 -0.37 5.16 15.21
CA TYR A 180 -0.65 4.49 13.94
C TYR A 180 -0.80 5.50 12.80
N ASP A 181 -1.61 6.54 12.99
CA ASP A 181 -1.84 7.62 12.00
C ASP A 181 -0.60 8.46 11.72
N ASP A 182 0.36 8.52 12.65
CA ASP A 182 1.62 9.23 12.42
C ASP A 182 2.50 8.52 11.39
N MET A 183 2.39 7.20 11.25
CA MET A 183 3.26 6.41 10.38
C MET A 183 3.13 6.89 8.94
N ILE A 184 1.91 6.97 8.41
CA ILE A 184 1.65 7.45 7.05
C ILE A 184 2.00 8.93 6.94
N ARG A 185 1.46 9.77 7.85
CA ARG A 185 1.66 11.22 7.81
C ARG A 185 3.13 11.63 7.82
N ARG A 186 3.93 11.07 8.73
CA ARG A 186 5.36 11.41 8.85
C ARG A 186 6.20 10.82 7.74
N SER A 187 5.88 9.61 7.29
CA SER A 187 6.54 9.02 6.11
C SER A 187 6.28 9.86 4.87
N LEU A 188 5.05 10.34 4.69
CA LEU A 188 4.68 11.23 3.60
C LEU A 188 5.38 12.59 3.71
N GLN A 189 5.47 13.17 4.91
CA GLN A 189 6.22 14.40 5.15
C GLN A 189 7.69 14.26 4.75
N TRP A 190 8.33 13.15 5.12
CA TRP A 190 9.70 12.85 4.71
C TRP A 190 9.82 12.65 3.19
N LEU A 191 8.87 11.92 2.59
CA LEU A 191 8.84 11.61 1.16
C LEU A 191 8.61 12.84 0.27
N ARG A 192 8.09 13.95 0.83
CA ARG A 192 8.01 15.24 0.11
C ARG A 192 9.38 15.85 -0.19
N SER A 193 10.43 15.49 0.56
CA SER A 193 11.80 15.97 0.30
C SER A 193 12.39 15.30 -0.94
N GLU A 194 13.26 16.01 -1.68
CA GLU A 194 13.98 15.44 -2.84
C GLU A 194 14.75 14.18 -2.47
N LYS A 195 15.47 14.21 -1.33
CA LYS A 195 16.18 13.04 -0.80
C LYS A 195 15.26 11.84 -0.60
N GLY A 196 14.04 12.07 -0.09
CA GLY A 196 13.04 11.03 0.11
C GLY A 196 12.60 10.40 -1.22
N GLN A 197 12.22 11.24 -2.19
CA GLN A 197 11.77 10.80 -3.51
C GLN A 197 12.88 10.05 -4.26
N SER A 198 14.09 10.60 -4.32
CA SER A 198 15.24 9.96 -4.97
C SER A 198 15.57 8.61 -4.34
N ARG A 199 15.52 8.50 -2.99
CA ARG A 199 15.75 7.23 -2.30
C ARG A 199 14.69 6.19 -2.62
N MET A 200 13.41 6.55 -2.66
CA MET A 200 12.33 5.61 -2.96
C MET A 200 12.32 5.19 -4.43
N LYS A 201 12.47 6.14 -5.34
CA LYS A 201 12.60 5.89 -6.79
C LYS A 201 13.77 4.97 -7.12
N ALA A 202 14.90 5.16 -6.44
CA ALA A 202 16.07 4.30 -6.63
C ALA A 202 15.93 2.92 -5.97
N LYS A 203 14.99 2.74 -5.02
CA LYS A 203 14.82 1.50 -4.26
C LYS A 203 13.83 0.54 -4.91
N TYR A 204 12.75 1.04 -5.51
CA TYR A 204 11.69 0.19 -6.04
C TYR A 204 11.54 0.33 -7.55
N ASP A 205 11.73 -0.78 -8.25
CA ASP A 205 11.44 -0.89 -9.68
C ASP A 205 9.94 -1.14 -9.88
N LEU A 206 9.35 -1.97 -9.02
CA LEU A 206 7.95 -2.38 -9.09
C LEU A 206 7.26 -2.13 -7.75
N ILE A 207 6.13 -1.45 -7.80
CA ILE A 207 5.17 -1.39 -6.69
C ILE A 207 3.86 -2.01 -7.16
N ILE A 208 3.35 -2.96 -6.38
CA ILE A 208 2.03 -3.57 -6.55
C ILE A 208 1.18 -3.15 -5.36
N VAL A 209 -0.04 -2.68 -5.61
CA VAL A 209 -1.02 -2.35 -4.58
C VAL A 209 -2.26 -3.21 -4.79
N ASP A 210 -2.49 -4.12 -3.85
CA ASP A 210 -3.69 -4.94 -3.80
C ASP A 210 -4.84 -4.21 -3.11
N GLU A 211 -6.08 -4.55 -3.45
CA GLU A 211 -7.32 -3.90 -2.94
C GLU A 211 -7.27 -2.36 -3.02
N TYR A 212 -6.82 -1.82 -4.16
CA TYR A 212 -6.58 -0.40 -4.37
C TYR A 212 -7.81 0.48 -4.11
N GLN A 213 -9.03 -0.05 -4.20
CA GLN A 213 -10.26 0.68 -3.85
C GLN A 213 -10.31 1.13 -2.37
N ASP A 214 -9.51 0.52 -1.49
CA ASP A 214 -9.43 0.88 -0.06
C ASP A 214 -8.40 2.00 0.21
N THR A 215 -7.75 2.53 -0.83
CA THR A 215 -6.68 3.54 -0.71
C THR A 215 -7.22 4.93 -0.40
N ASP A 216 -6.68 5.58 0.64
CA ASP A 216 -7.01 6.98 0.98
C ASP A 216 -6.14 8.02 0.26
N ARG A 217 -6.48 9.32 0.40
CA ARG A 217 -5.75 10.44 -0.24
C ARG A 217 -4.26 10.51 0.14
N GLN A 218 -3.90 10.19 1.38
CA GLN A 218 -2.51 10.23 1.82
C GLN A 218 -1.71 9.08 1.22
N GLN A 219 -2.30 7.89 1.16
CA GLN A 219 -1.71 6.70 0.55
C GLN A 219 -1.55 6.86 -0.97
N LEU A 220 -2.53 7.45 -1.66
CA LEU A 220 -2.40 7.82 -3.07
C LEU A 220 -1.23 8.77 -3.29
N ARG A 221 -1.16 9.85 -2.49
CA ARG A 221 -0.07 10.83 -2.59
C ARG A 221 1.29 10.21 -2.28
N PHE A 222 1.32 9.22 -1.39
CA PHE A 222 2.53 8.46 -1.08
C PHE A 222 3.03 7.70 -2.31
N LEU A 223 2.16 6.97 -3.00
CA LEU A 223 2.50 6.23 -4.22
C LEU A 223 2.99 7.15 -5.35
N GLU A 224 2.33 8.30 -5.54
CA GLU A 224 2.75 9.31 -6.53
C GLU A 224 4.18 9.81 -6.29
N LEU A 225 4.54 10.06 -5.03
CA LEU A 225 5.87 10.58 -4.68
C LEU A 225 6.95 9.50 -4.71
N MET A 226 6.60 8.21 -4.59
CA MET A 226 7.57 7.11 -4.72
C MET A 226 8.11 6.95 -6.15
N GLN A 227 7.30 7.30 -7.17
CA GLN A 227 7.67 7.26 -8.59
C GLN A 227 8.38 5.95 -9.03
N PRO A 228 7.79 4.77 -8.81
CA PRO A 228 8.40 3.52 -9.26
C PRO A 228 8.49 3.46 -10.79
N ALA A 229 9.40 2.65 -11.33
CA ALA A 229 9.46 2.40 -12.78
C ALA A 229 8.19 1.69 -13.27
N HIS A 230 7.59 0.85 -12.43
CA HIS A 230 6.36 0.12 -12.70
C HIS A 230 5.40 0.21 -11.51
N LEU A 231 4.13 0.51 -11.81
CA LEU A 231 3.05 0.54 -10.82
C LEU A 231 1.92 -0.37 -11.28
N VAL A 232 1.53 -1.32 -10.43
CA VAL A 232 0.39 -2.20 -10.67
C VAL A 232 -0.63 -1.99 -9.56
N THR A 233 -1.84 -1.59 -9.91
CA THR A 233 -2.94 -1.45 -8.97
C THR A 233 -4.01 -2.50 -9.27
N VAL A 234 -4.60 -3.08 -8.23
CA VAL A 234 -5.63 -4.11 -8.36
C VAL A 234 -6.90 -3.60 -7.70
N VAL A 235 -7.99 -3.57 -8.46
CA VAL A 235 -9.31 -3.14 -7.99
C VAL A 235 -10.27 -4.32 -8.06
N CYS A 236 -10.90 -4.65 -6.94
CA CYS A 236 -11.99 -5.60 -6.91
C CYS A 236 -13.31 -4.89 -7.24
N VAL A 237 -14.04 -5.39 -8.25
CA VAL A 237 -15.39 -4.91 -8.56
C VAL A 237 -16.41 -6.01 -8.25
N SER A 238 -17.58 -5.62 -7.74
CA SER A 238 -18.77 -6.49 -7.79
C SER A 238 -19.25 -6.57 -9.25
N HIS A 239 -19.90 -7.67 -9.63
CA HIS A 239 -20.37 -7.90 -11.02
C HIS A 239 -21.34 -6.84 -11.57
N SER A 240 -21.70 -5.80 -10.81
CA SER A 240 -22.72 -4.81 -11.14
C SER A 240 -22.21 -3.48 -11.71
N THR A 241 -20.89 -3.22 -11.80
CA THR A 241 -20.38 -1.94 -12.34
C THR A 241 -19.64 -2.14 -13.66
N LYS A 242 -20.39 -2.07 -14.77
CA LYS A 242 -19.84 -1.84 -16.11
C LYS A 242 -19.76 -0.32 -16.33
N GLU A 243 -18.65 0.31 -15.95
CA GLU A 243 -18.32 1.64 -16.48
C GLU A 243 -17.07 1.54 -17.35
N THR A 244 -17.31 1.74 -18.64
CA THR A 244 -16.35 1.80 -19.72
C THR A 244 -15.74 3.19 -19.80
N SER A 245 -14.41 3.30 -19.66
CA SER A 245 -13.67 4.39 -20.29
C SER A 245 -12.42 3.84 -20.97
N GLU A 246 -12.09 4.40 -22.14
CA GLU A 246 -11.07 3.88 -23.06
C GLU A 246 -9.67 3.79 -22.43
N PRO A 247 -8.86 2.79 -22.81
CA PRO A 247 -7.48 2.67 -22.37
C PRO A 247 -6.62 3.81 -22.95
N SER A 248 -5.89 4.50 -22.07
CA SER A 248 -4.83 5.43 -22.44
C SER A 248 -3.54 4.64 -22.75
N PRO A 249 -2.69 5.07 -23.70
CA PRO A 249 -1.43 4.38 -24.02
C PRO A 249 -0.44 4.25 -22.85
N ARG A 250 -0.68 4.93 -21.72
CA ARG A 250 0.11 4.80 -20.48
C ARG A 250 -0.51 3.85 -19.42
N HIS A 251 -1.73 3.37 -19.65
CA HIS A 251 -2.53 2.63 -18.67
C HIS A 251 -3.16 1.40 -19.33
N CYS A 252 -2.67 0.21 -18.99
CA CYS A 252 -3.38 -1.02 -19.34
C CYS A 252 -4.50 -1.21 -18.30
N ARG A 253 -5.75 -1.02 -18.72
CA ARG A 253 -6.95 -1.44 -17.96
C ARG A 253 -7.43 -2.76 -18.52
N VAL A 254 -7.15 -3.85 -17.83
CA VAL A 254 -7.71 -5.14 -18.21
C VAL A 254 -9.00 -5.33 -17.42
N PHE A 255 -10.11 -5.22 -18.14
CA PHE A 255 -11.44 -5.52 -17.65
C PHE A 255 -11.88 -6.87 -18.20
N ARG A 256 -12.75 -7.55 -17.41
CA ARG A 256 -13.65 -8.68 -17.75
C ARG A 256 -13.14 -10.06 -17.30
N GLU A 257 -14.01 -10.99 -16.92
CA GLU A 257 -15.48 -11.11 -17.07
C GLU A 257 -16.26 -11.04 -15.75
#